data_AF-A0ABD3CV48-F1
#
_entry.id   AF-A0ABD3CV48-F1
#
_cell.length_a   1.000
_cell.length_b   1.000
_cell.length_c   1.000
_cell.angle_alpha   90.00
_cell.angle_beta   90.00
_cell.angle_gamma   90.00
#
_symmetry.space_group_name_H-M   'P 1'
#
loop_
_entity.id
_entity.type
_entity.pdbx_description
1 polymer ?
#
loop_
_entity_poly.entity_id
_entity_poly.type
_entity_poly.pdbx_seq_one_letter_code
_entity_poly.pdbx_strand_id
1 'polypeptide(L)'
;MRGRHTEFFSTYKRVSSKDHLNPMDREEVPGEPDSDEEKDIGNPSWKRPLPHILVATLSSFLFGYHLGVVNDTLESISLDLGFSGSTMAEGLVVSTCLGGAFIGSVFSGWISDGLGRRRAFQLCALPMIIGASMSATTSGLGGMLLGRFFVGTGMGLGPPVAALYVSEVSPAFVRGTYGSFTQIATCLGLMTALIIGIPAKNVLGWWRVCFWVSAIPATLLAFLMEFSTESPHWLFKRGRITQTEEELERLMGASHVKSAMAELSKSDKGDEADVVKFSELVHGRHYKVVFIGSALFAFQQLSGINAVFYFSSTTFKSAGVSSDIGNICVGIVNISGSIVAMILMDRLGRRHLLVGSFLGMARKNFTTKNILPPFHKDCPLLTSSSI
;
A
#
# COMPACT_ATOMS: atom_id res chain seq x y z
N MET A 1 -39.15 -34.04 4.49
CA MET A 1 -38.61 -34.81 3.35
C MET A 1 -37.60 -33.94 2.62
N ARG A 2 -36.46 -34.54 2.29
CA ARG A 2 -35.23 -33.96 1.71
C ARG A 2 -35.44 -33.40 0.30
N GLY A 3 -34.81 -32.29 -0.03
CA GLY A 3 -34.61 -31.83 -1.42
C GLY A 3 -33.28 -31.10 -1.57
N ARG A 4 -32.26 -31.82 -2.06
CA ARG A 4 -30.96 -31.26 -2.49
C ARG A 4 -31.14 -30.53 -3.82
N HIS A 5 -30.60 -29.33 -3.95
CA HIS A 5 -30.25 -28.75 -5.24
C HIS A 5 -28.75 -28.98 -5.48
N THR A 6 -28.44 -29.72 -6.54
CA THR A 6 -27.09 -29.87 -7.08
C THR A 6 -27.06 -29.22 -8.47
N GLU A 7 -26.05 -28.38 -8.62
CA GLU A 7 -25.38 -27.79 -9.80
C GLU A 7 -25.86 -28.11 -11.23
N PHE A 8 -25.86 -27.07 -12.07
CA PHE A 8 -25.46 -27.19 -13.48
C PHE A 8 -24.51 -26.05 -13.88
N PHE A 9 -23.27 -26.44 -14.16
CA PHE A 9 -22.27 -25.67 -14.90
C PHE A 9 -22.76 -25.43 -16.34
N SER A 10 -22.65 -24.20 -16.85
CA SER A 10 -22.80 -23.90 -18.28
C SER A 10 -21.45 -23.51 -18.87
N THR A 11 -20.95 -24.39 -19.72
CA THR A 11 -19.69 -24.27 -20.44
C THR A 11 -19.87 -23.38 -21.67
N TYR A 12 -19.04 -22.34 -21.75
CA TYR A 12 -18.83 -21.45 -22.88
C TYR A 12 -18.68 -22.23 -24.20
N LYS A 13 -19.56 -21.99 -25.19
CA LYS A 13 -19.43 -22.53 -26.55
C LYS A 13 -19.01 -21.41 -27.50
N ARG A 14 -17.76 -21.49 -27.96
CA ARG A 14 -17.16 -20.70 -29.04
C ARG A 14 -17.87 -21.07 -30.36
N VAL A 15 -18.36 -20.09 -31.12
CA VAL A 15 -18.86 -20.33 -32.49
C VAL A 15 -18.10 -19.44 -33.46
N SER A 16 -17.40 -20.10 -34.38
CA SER A 16 -16.90 -19.56 -35.63
C SER A 16 -17.53 -20.42 -36.71
N SER A 17 -18.23 -19.81 -37.67
CA SER A 17 -18.21 -20.32 -39.04
C SER A 17 -18.64 -19.21 -40.00
N LYS A 18 -17.74 -18.96 -40.95
CA LYS A 18 -17.92 -18.12 -42.12
C LYS A 18 -18.64 -18.92 -43.21
N ASP A 19 -19.20 -18.18 -44.16
CA ASP A 19 -19.58 -18.56 -45.53
C ASP A 19 -20.94 -19.24 -45.73
N HIS A 20 -21.92 -18.44 -46.17
CA HIS A 20 -22.52 -18.48 -47.52
C HIS A 20 -23.90 -17.81 -47.46
N LEU A 21 -24.08 -16.68 -48.17
CA LEU A 21 -25.33 -16.28 -48.81
C LEU A 21 -25.05 -15.14 -49.82
N ASN A 22 -25.69 -15.26 -50.98
CA ASN A 22 -25.47 -14.53 -52.24
C ASN A 22 -25.52 -13.00 -52.15
N PRO A 23 -24.73 -12.28 -52.97
CA PRO A 23 -24.93 -10.88 -53.27
C PRO A 23 -25.88 -10.78 -54.45
N MET A 24 -27.10 -10.28 -54.24
CA MET A 24 -28.03 -9.70 -55.22
C MET A 24 -29.42 -9.80 -54.61
N ASP A 25 -29.80 -8.80 -53.82
CA ASP A 25 -31.13 -8.18 -53.85
C ASP A 25 -31.31 -7.21 -52.67
N ARG A 26 -31.63 -5.97 -53.05
CA ARG A 26 -32.47 -4.97 -52.37
C ARG A 26 -31.85 -3.85 -51.53
N GLU A 27 -31.94 -2.69 -52.21
CA GLU A 27 -32.66 -1.47 -51.79
C GLU A 27 -31.95 -0.53 -50.80
N GLU A 28 -31.65 0.66 -51.35
CA GLU A 28 -31.25 1.87 -50.66
C GLU A 28 -32.27 2.25 -49.59
N VAL A 29 -31.88 2.16 -48.32
CA VAL A 29 -32.55 2.81 -47.19
C VAL A 29 -31.75 4.07 -46.86
N PRO A 30 -32.34 5.28 -46.84
CA PRO A 30 -31.59 6.49 -46.51
C PRO A 30 -31.41 6.63 -44.99
N GLY A 31 -30.15 6.70 -44.56
CA GLY A 31 -29.71 7.50 -43.40
C GLY A 31 -29.93 6.91 -42.01
N GLU A 32 -29.18 5.86 -41.65
CA GLU A 32 -28.72 5.71 -40.26
C GLU A 32 -27.50 6.63 -40.05
N PRO A 33 -27.38 7.33 -38.91
CA PRO A 33 -26.21 8.14 -38.64
C PRO A 33 -24.99 7.23 -38.58
N ASP A 34 -23.93 7.63 -39.29
CA ASP A 34 -22.64 6.95 -39.33
C ASP A 34 -22.32 6.34 -37.96
N SER A 35 -22.34 5.01 -37.91
CA SER A 35 -21.57 4.28 -36.91
C SER A 35 -20.13 4.64 -37.19
N ASP A 36 -19.66 5.73 -36.58
CA ASP A 36 -18.26 6.10 -36.50
C ASP A 36 -17.50 4.80 -36.28
N GLU A 37 -16.69 4.43 -37.27
CA GLU A 37 -15.75 3.33 -37.17
C GLU A 37 -15.10 3.46 -35.80
N GLU A 38 -15.39 2.52 -34.89
CA GLU A 38 -14.57 2.28 -33.70
C GLU A 38 -13.21 1.88 -34.26
N LYS A 39 -12.42 2.88 -34.67
CA LYS A 39 -10.99 2.75 -34.84
C LYS A 39 -10.55 2.12 -33.54
N ASP A 40 -10.02 0.90 -33.62
CA ASP A 40 -9.46 0.20 -32.49
C ASP A 40 -8.29 1.06 -31.98
N ILE A 41 -8.60 2.03 -31.12
CA ILE A 41 -7.66 3.01 -30.62
C ILE A 41 -6.80 2.22 -29.65
N GLY A 42 -5.71 1.64 -30.18
CA GLY A 42 -4.82 0.77 -29.42
C GLY A 42 -4.40 1.37 -28.08
N ASN A 43 -3.89 0.53 -27.18
CA ASN A 43 -3.67 0.90 -25.78
C ASN A 43 -2.94 2.26 -25.59
N PRO A 44 -3.39 3.09 -24.64
CA PRO A 44 -2.78 4.39 -24.37
C PRO A 44 -1.33 4.24 -23.90
N SER A 45 -0.53 5.28 -24.07
CA SER A 45 0.89 5.24 -23.74
C SER A 45 1.11 5.05 -22.24
N TRP A 46 1.82 3.99 -21.85
CA TRP A 46 2.19 3.76 -20.45
C TRP A 46 3.14 4.84 -19.90
N LYS A 47 3.93 5.52 -20.74
CA LYS A 47 4.98 6.47 -20.31
C LYS A 47 4.44 7.75 -19.66
N ARG A 48 3.23 8.18 -20.05
CA ARG A 48 2.61 9.44 -19.59
C ARG A 48 2.22 9.44 -18.10
N PRO A 49 1.54 8.41 -17.56
CA PRO A 49 1.23 8.34 -16.12
C PRO A 49 2.46 8.03 -15.25
N LEU A 50 3.51 7.44 -15.82
CA LEU A 50 4.70 6.97 -15.09
C LEU A 50 5.29 7.98 -14.09
N PRO A 51 5.62 9.24 -14.45
CA PRO A 51 6.18 10.21 -13.49
C PRO A 51 5.25 10.47 -12.30
N HIS A 52 3.93 10.54 -12.53
CA HIS A 52 2.94 10.78 -11.47
C HIS A 52 2.86 9.60 -10.50
N ILE A 53 2.92 8.38 -11.03
CA ILE A 53 2.99 7.15 -10.22
C ILE A 53 4.29 7.12 -9.42
N LEU A 54 5.44 7.50 -9.98
CA LEU A 54 6.72 7.55 -9.26
C LEU A 54 6.71 8.56 -8.11
N VAL A 55 6.00 9.68 -8.25
CA VAL A 55 5.82 10.61 -7.12
C VAL A 55 4.93 9.97 -6.04
N ALA A 56 3.82 9.32 -6.43
CA ALA A 56 2.95 8.62 -5.49
C ALA A 56 3.67 7.50 -4.71
N THR A 57 4.62 6.80 -5.33
CA THR A 57 5.37 5.72 -4.66
C THR A 57 6.32 6.24 -3.58
N LEU A 58 6.66 7.53 -3.53
CA LEU A 58 7.40 8.13 -2.41
C LEU A 58 6.66 7.97 -1.08
N SER A 59 5.32 8.01 -1.10
CA SER A 59 4.49 7.72 0.08
C SER A 59 4.71 6.28 0.59
N SER A 60 4.75 5.32 -0.32
CA SER A 60 5.05 3.91 0.00
C SER A 60 6.49 3.73 0.48
N PHE A 61 7.46 4.45 -0.11
CA PHE A 61 8.84 4.48 0.36
C PHE A 61 8.92 5.00 1.80
N LEU A 62 8.27 6.11 2.11
CA LEU A 62 8.20 6.68 3.46
C LEU A 62 7.58 5.71 4.46
N PHE A 63 6.50 5.02 4.07
CA PHE A 63 5.89 3.97 4.88
C PHE A 63 6.93 2.90 5.24
N GLY A 64 7.63 2.35 4.24
CA GLY A 64 8.70 1.37 4.47
C GLY A 64 9.85 1.89 5.32
N TYR A 65 10.25 3.14 5.12
CA TYR A 65 11.32 3.77 5.89
C TYR A 65 10.99 3.85 7.37
N HIS A 66 9.79 4.33 7.72
CA HIS A 66 9.38 4.45 9.12
C HIS A 66 9.10 3.10 9.81
N LEU A 67 8.79 2.05 9.05
CA LEU A 67 8.78 0.68 9.58
C LEU A 67 10.18 0.24 10.04
N GLY A 68 11.22 0.53 9.25
CA GLY A 68 12.59 0.06 9.51
C GLY A 68 13.41 0.92 10.46
N VAL A 69 13.20 2.24 10.46
CA VAL A 69 14.11 3.18 11.12
C VAL A 69 14.26 2.94 12.62
N VAL A 70 13.22 2.42 13.27
CA VAL A 70 13.23 2.17 14.72
C VAL A 70 14.02 0.93 15.07
N ASN A 71 14.15 -0.03 14.17
CA ASN A 71 14.78 -1.32 14.46
C ASN A 71 16.22 -1.18 14.98
N ASP A 72 17.03 -0.36 14.31
CA ASP A 72 18.43 -0.13 14.72
C ASP A 72 18.62 1.07 15.64
N THR A 73 17.66 1.99 15.69
CA THR A 73 17.78 3.22 16.49
C THR A 73 17.16 3.11 17.87
N LEU A 74 16.28 2.13 18.14
CA LEU A 74 15.50 2.06 19.39
C LEU A 74 16.39 2.01 20.64
N GLU A 75 17.45 1.21 20.62
CA GLU A 75 18.40 1.09 21.74
C GLU A 75 19.16 2.40 21.97
N SER A 76 19.66 3.03 20.91
CA SER A 76 20.36 4.33 21.01
C SER A 76 19.43 5.45 21.46
N ILE A 77 18.16 5.41 21.05
CA ILE A 77 17.13 6.36 21.50
C ILE A 77 16.83 6.16 22.98
N SER A 78 16.68 4.92 23.45
CA SER A 78 16.34 4.64 24.85
C SER A 78 17.47 5.05 25.79
N LEU A 79 18.73 4.87 25.37
CA LEU A 79 19.91 5.37 26.07
C LEU A 79 19.96 6.91 26.11
N ASP A 80 19.81 7.59 24.96
CA ASP A 80 19.93 9.07 24.87
C ASP A 80 18.80 9.80 25.62
N LEU A 81 17.58 9.25 25.58
CA LEU A 81 16.40 9.85 26.21
C LEU A 81 16.15 9.36 27.65
N GLY A 82 17.05 8.55 28.21
CA GLY A 82 17.04 8.14 29.62
C GLY A 82 15.90 7.19 30.01
N PHE A 83 15.40 6.38 29.08
CA PHE A 83 14.38 5.35 29.35
C PHE A 83 14.84 3.92 29.05
N SER A 84 16.15 3.74 28.81
CA SER A 84 16.78 2.43 28.60
C SER A 84 16.41 1.43 29.71
N GLY A 85 16.03 0.22 29.32
CA GLY A 85 15.64 -0.85 30.25
C GLY A 85 14.15 -0.89 30.59
N SER A 86 13.36 0.11 30.17
CA SER A 86 11.89 0.04 30.23
C SER A 86 11.32 -0.52 28.93
N THR A 87 11.04 -1.82 28.91
CA THR A 87 10.41 -2.49 27.75
C THR A 87 9.05 -1.87 27.40
N MET A 88 8.33 -1.35 28.41
CA MET A 88 7.08 -0.64 28.21
C MET A 88 7.29 0.68 27.46
N ALA A 89 8.31 1.47 27.80
CA ALA A 89 8.60 2.73 27.13
C ALA A 89 9.06 2.53 25.68
N GLU A 90 9.93 1.55 25.44
CA GLU A 90 10.38 1.18 24.09
C GLU A 90 9.21 0.69 23.22
N GLY A 91 8.36 -0.17 23.79
CA GLY A 91 7.13 -0.62 23.14
C GLY A 91 6.14 0.52 22.86
N LEU A 92 6.05 1.51 23.76
CA LEU A 92 5.23 2.71 23.56
C LEU A 92 5.71 3.55 22.37
N VAL A 93 7.02 3.71 22.16
CA VAL A 93 7.56 4.45 21.01
C VAL A 93 7.15 3.81 19.68
N VAL A 94 7.22 2.48 19.59
CA VAL A 94 6.82 1.74 18.38
C VAL A 94 5.29 1.76 18.21
N SER A 95 4.54 1.46 19.26
CA SER A 95 3.08 1.35 19.21
C SER A 95 2.36 2.69 19.02
N THR A 96 2.90 3.81 19.53
CA THR A 96 2.33 5.14 19.32
C THR A 96 2.34 5.54 17.84
N CYS A 97 3.38 5.13 17.10
CA CYS A 97 3.41 5.29 15.64
C CYS A 97 2.27 4.52 14.96
N LEU A 98 2.04 3.27 15.37
CA LEU A 98 0.95 2.43 14.86
C LEU A 98 -0.43 2.99 15.24
N GLY A 99 -0.59 3.54 16.45
CA GLY A 99 -1.81 4.21 16.88
C GLY A 99 -2.10 5.46 16.05
N GLY A 100 -1.06 6.25 15.74
CA GLY A 100 -1.17 7.35 14.78
C GLY A 100 -1.59 6.86 13.38
N ALA A 101 -1.00 5.77 12.90
CA ALA A 101 -1.34 5.19 11.60
C ALA A 101 -2.78 4.67 11.54
N PHE A 102 -3.30 4.10 12.62
CA PHE A 102 -4.71 3.75 12.74
C PHE A 102 -5.59 4.98 12.52
N ILE A 103 -5.34 6.07 13.25
CA ILE A 103 -6.08 7.32 13.11
C ILE A 103 -5.97 7.86 11.67
N GLY A 104 -4.77 7.92 11.10
CA GLY A 104 -4.55 8.36 9.72
C GLY A 104 -5.35 7.55 8.69
N SER A 105 -5.41 6.22 8.87
CA SER A 105 -6.15 5.32 7.98
C SER A 105 -7.68 5.45 8.12
N VAL A 106 -8.19 5.74 9.32
CA VAL A 106 -9.65 5.95 9.53
C VAL A 106 -10.12 7.20 8.80
N PHE A 107 -9.33 8.27 8.81
CA PHE A 107 -9.67 9.53 8.14
C PHE A 107 -9.29 9.57 6.65
N SER A 108 -8.61 8.54 6.12
CA SER A 108 -8.08 8.58 4.75
C SER A 108 -9.17 8.68 3.68
N GLY A 109 -10.28 7.96 3.86
CA GLY A 109 -11.41 8.01 2.93
C GLY A 109 -11.99 9.42 2.83
N TRP A 110 -12.35 10.01 3.98
CA TRP A 110 -12.92 11.35 4.04
C TRP A 110 -11.98 12.42 3.47
N ILE A 111 -10.69 12.33 3.78
CA ILE A 111 -9.68 13.28 3.26
C ILE A 111 -9.54 13.13 1.74
N SER A 112 -9.41 11.90 1.23
CA SER A 112 -9.18 11.65 -0.20
C SER A 112 -10.38 11.98 -1.07
N ASP A 113 -11.60 11.74 -0.59
CA ASP A 113 -12.84 12.08 -1.31
C ASP A 113 -13.20 13.57 -1.13
N GLY A 114 -12.89 14.15 0.03
CA GLY A 114 -13.11 15.55 0.34
C GLY A 114 -12.20 16.50 -0.45
N LEU A 115 -10.89 16.27 -0.39
CA LEU A 115 -9.87 17.22 -0.86
C LEU A 115 -9.18 16.81 -2.15
N GLY A 116 -9.45 15.61 -2.65
CA GLY A 116 -8.76 15.02 -3.80
C GLY A 116 -7.51 14.23 -3.38
N ARG A 117 -6.96 13.47 -4.32
CA ARG A 117 -5.86 12.55 -4.05
C ARG A 117 -4.55 13.33 -3.90
N ARG A 118 -4.34 14.38 -4.70
CA ARG A 118 -3.14 15.23 -4.65
C ARG A 118 -2.95 15.89 -3.28
N ARG A 119 -4.02 16.53 -2.78
CA ARG A 119 -4.02 17.17 -1.45
C ARG A 119 -3.93 16.15 -0.32
N ALA A 120 -4.53 14.97 -0.48
CA ALA A 120 -4.39 13.89 0.49
C ALA A 120 -2.93 13.43 0.66
N PHE A 121 -2.14 13.35 -0.41
CA PHE A 121 -0.70 13.07 -0.30
C PHE A 121 0.08 14.19 0.39
N GLN A 122 -0.27 15.47 0.15
CA GLN A 122 0.34 16.59 0.87
C GLN A 122 0.01 16.52 2.37
N LEU A 123 -1.24 16.19 2.72
CA LEU A 123 -1.67 15.98 4.11
C LEU A 123 -1.08 14.71 4.75
N CYS A 124 -0.61 13.76 3.95
CA CYS A 124 0.20 12.64 4.43
C CYS A 124 1.63 13.12 4.76
N ALA A 125 2.25 13.87 3.85
CA ALA A 125 3.62 14.33 4.00
C ALA A 125 3.81 15.34 5.16
N LEU A 126 2.88 16.28 5.36
CA LEU A 126 3.04 17.35 6.36
C LEU A 126 3.18 16.82 7.81
N PRO A 127 2.29 15.95 8.33
CA PRO A 127 2.48 15.31 9.64
C PRO A 127 3.78 14.50 9.72
N MET A 128 4.22 13.89 8.63
CA MET A 128 5.48 13.13 8.63
C MET A 128 6.69 14.04 8.76
N ILE A 129 6.71 15.18 8.07
CA ILE A 129 7.79 16.17 8.20
C ILE A 129 7.82 16.73 9.62
N ILE A 130 6.66 17.14 10.16
CA ILE A 130 6.54 17.68 11.52
C ILE A 130 6.96 16.63 12.55
N GLY A 131 6.42 15.43 12.44
CA GLY A 131 6.68 14.34 13.37
C GLY A 131 8.13 13.86 13.31
N ALA A 132 8.74 13.78 12.11
CA ALA A 132 10.14 13.43 11.95
C ALA A 132 11.05 14.49 12.56
N SER A 133 10.77 15.77 12.30
CA SER A 133 11.53 16.90 12.85
C SER A 133 11.46 16.91 14.38
N MET A 134 10.26 16.76 14.95
CA MET A 134 10.06 16.69 16.40
C MET A 134 10.72 15.45 17.02
N SER A 135 10.65 14.30 16.35
CA SER A 135 11.37 13.09 16.78
C SER A 135 12.88 13.31 16.76
N ALA A 136 13.41 14.06 15.80
CA ALA A 136 14.84 14.32 15.68
C ALA A 136 15.37 15.34 16.71
N THR A 137 14.56 16.31 17.13
CA THR A 137 14.98 17.39 18.04
C THR A 137 14.62 17.17 19.50
N THR A 138 13.76 16.18 19.81
CA THR A 138 13.33 15.94 21.20
C THR A 138 14.49 15.54 22.12
N SER A 139 14.42 15.98 23.39
CA SER A 139 15.30 15.58 24.48
C SER A 139 14.59 14.71 25.53
N GLY A 140 13.32 14.37 25.32
CA GLY A 140 12.56 13.51 26.24
C GLY A 140 11.60 12.54 25.54
N LEU A 141 11.11 11.56 26.31
CA LEU A 141 10.17 10.54 25.85
C LEU A 141 8.86 11.15 25.33
N GLY A 142 8.30 12.16 26.01
CA GLY A 142 7.04 12.79 25.59
C GLY A 142 7.09 13.39 24.18
N GLY A 143 8.17 14.11 23.86
CA GLY A 143 8.38 14.65 22.51
C GLY A 143 8.61 13.56 21.47
N MET A 144 9.27 12.45 21.84
CA MET A 144 9.43 11.28 20.97
C MET A 144 8.06 10.64 20.66
N LEU A 145 7.23 10.41 21.68
CA LEU A 145 5.89 9.83 21.50
C LEU A 145 5.01 10.71 20.62
N LEU A 146 5.00 12.02 20.86
CA LEU A 146 4.25 12.96 20.03
C LEU A 146 4.78 12.97 18.59
N GLY A 147 6.10 12.90 18.41
CA GLY A 147 6.72 12.86 17.08
C GLY A 147 6.31 11.62 16.31
N ARG A 148 6.30 10.47 16.99
CA ARG A 148 5.84 9.20 16.42
C ARG A 148 4.38 9.18 16.11
N PHE A 149 3.55 9.80 16.93
CA PHE A 149 2.13 9.95 16.66
C PHE A 149 1.90 10.69 15.33
N PHE A 150 2.55 11.85 15.13
CA PHE A 150 2.43 12.61 13.88
C PHE A 150 2.96 11.86 12.67
N VAL A 151 4.15 11.24 12.76
CA VAL A 151 4.67 10.38 11.68
C VAL A 151 3.66 9.26 11.36
N GLY A 152 3.13 8.62 12.40
CA GLY A 152 2.12 7.59 12.30
C GLY A 152 0.90 8.06 11.51
N THR A 153 0.33 9.22 11.86
CA THR A 153 -0.86 9.74 11.17
C THR A 153 -0.66 9.91 9.67
N GLY A 154 0.48 10.45 9.23
CA GLY A 154 0.78 10.52 7.80
C GLY A 154 1.02 9.13 7.18
N MET A 155 1.80 8.29 7.86
CA MET A 155 2.08 6.91 7.45
C MET A 155 0.80 6.08 7.23
N GLY A 156 -0.24 6.29 8.04
CA GLY A 156 -1.54 5.62 7.89
C GLY A 156 -2.40 6.15 6.74
N LEU A 157 -2.30 7.45 6.44
CA LEU A 157 -3.03 8.11 5.36
C LEU A 157 -2.52 7.69 3.97
N GLY A 158 -1.20 7.49 3.85
CA GLY A 158 -0.51 7.25 2.57
C GLY A 158 -0.96 6.02 1.76
N PRO A 159 -0.91 4.78 2.30
CA PRO A 159 -1.16 3.57 1.53
C PRO A 159 -2.56 3.48 0.90
N PRO A 160 -3.67 3.81 1.60
CA PRO A 160 -5.01 3.84 0.98
C PRO A 160 -5.09 4.85 -0.17
N VAL A 161 -4.56 6.05 0.02
CA VAL A 161 -4.53 7.11 -0.99
C VAL A 161 -3.70 6.69 -2.20
N ALA A 162 -2.55 6.05 -1.98
CA ALA A 162 -1.71 5.53 -3.05
C ALA A 162 -2.39 4.43 -3.87
N ALA A 163 -3.10 3.51 -3.20
CA ALA A 163 -3.86 2.47 -3.91
C ALA A 163 -4.96 3.07 -4.81
N LEU A 164 -5.71 4.05 -4.30
CA LEU A 164 -6.73 4.78 -5.07
C LEU A 164 -6.11 5.53 -6.25
N TYR A 165 -5.09 6.35 -5.99
CA TYR A 165 -4.43 7.16 -7.01
C TYR A 165 -3.85 6.30 -8.13
N VAL A 166 -3.14 5.22 -7.80
CA VAL A 166 -2.63 4.29 -8.81
C VAL A 166 -3.79 3.68 -9.60
N SER A 167 -4.88 3.27 -8.95
CA SER A 167 -6.01 2.67 -9.69
C SER A 167 -6.72 3.63 -10.64
N GLU A 168 -6.79 4.92 -10.29
CA GLU A 168 -7.54 5.95 -11.02
C GLU A 168 -6.70 6.62 -12.12
N VAL A 169 -5.38 6.72 -11.94
CA VAL A 169 -4.46 7.36 -12.90
C VAL A 169 -3.88 6.35 -13.91
N SER A 170 -3.89 5.06 -13.57
CA SER A 170 -3.28 4.02 -14.41
C SER A 170 -4.23 3.47 -15.47
N PRO A 171 -3.78 3.35 -16.73
CA PRO A 171 -4.47 2.56 -17.75
C PRO A 171 -4.70 1.12 -17.29
N ALA A 172 -5.83 0.53 -17.68
CA ALA A 172 -6.25 -0.79 -17.21
C ALA A 172 -5.20 -1.90 -17.41
N PHE A 173 -4.45 -1.86 -18.52
CA PHE A 173 -3.47 -2.89 -18.88
C PHE A 173 -2.15 -2.84 -18.08
N VAL A 174 -1.76 -1.69 -17.50
CA VAL A 174 -0.53 -1.53 -16.69
C VAL A 174 -0.82 -1.29 -15.20
N ARG A 175 -2.09 -1.20 -14.81
CA ARG A 175 -2.50 -0.92 -13.43
C ARG A 175 -1.88 -1.91 -12.42
N GLY A 176 -1.76 -3.18 -12.79
CA GLY A 176 -1.09 -4.19 -11.96
C GLY A 176 0.39 -3.91 -11.73
N THR A 177 1.12 -3.54 -12.79
CA THR A 177 2.54 -3.19 -12.74
C THR A 177 2.77 -1.95 -11.87
N TYR A 178 1.95 -0.91 -12.03
CA TYR A 178 2.04 0.29 -11.19
C TYR A 178 1.66 0.04 -9.74
N GLY A 179 0.67 -0.83 -9.48
CA GLY A 179 0.41 -1.31 -8.12
C GLY A 179 1.57 -2.09 -7.51
N SER A 180 2.49 -2.61 -8.32
CA SER A 180 3.66 -3.33 -7.82
C SER A 180 4.84 -2.40 -7.53
N PHE A 181 4.91 -1.23 -8.17
CA PHE A 181 5.92 -0.21 -7.86
C PHE A 181 5.75 0.34 -6.44
N THR A 182 4.53 0.45 -5.93
CA THR A 182 4.28 0.87 -4.54
C THR A 182 4.87 -0.15 -3.56
N GLN A 183 4.70 -1.44 -3.81
CA GLN A 183 5.28 -2.50 -2.98
C GLN A 183 6.82 -2.50 -3.05
N ILE A 184 7.40 -2.36 -4.24
CA ILE A 184 8.87 -2.22 -4.37
C ILE A 184 9.35 -1.01 -3.58
N ALA A 185 8.69 0.14 -3.70
CA ALA A 185 9.07 1.36 -3.00
C ALA A 185 9.04 1.17 -1.48
N THR A 186 8.02 0.49 -0.93
CA THR A 186 7.99 0.09 0.49
C THR A 186 9.21 -0.75 0.87
N CYS A 187 9.59 -1.73 0.05
CA CYS A 187 10.73 -2.59 0.34
C CYS A 187 12.07 -1.83 0.26
N LEU A 188 12.21 -0.91 -0.70
CA LEU A 188 13.37 -0.03 -0.82
C LEU A 188 13.45 0.94 0.36
N GLY A 189 12.32 1.48 0.81
CA GLY A 189 12.24 2.34 2.00
C GLY A 189 12.73 1.62 3.24
N LEU A 190 12.25 0.39 3.47
CA LEU A 190 12.68 -0.47 4.57
C LEU A 190 14.19 -0.74 4.50
N MET A 191 14.70 -1.17 3.34
CA MET A 191 16.13 -1.45 3.18
C MET A 191 16.99 -0.21 3.40
N THR A 192 16.56 0.94 2.90
CA THR A 192 17.26 2.22 3.08
C THR A 192 17.33 2.61 4.56
N ALA A 193 16.23 2.44 5.30
CA ALA A 193 16.21 2.69 6.74
C ALA A 193 17.16 1.78 7.53
N LEU A 194 17.22 0.49 7.18
CA LEU A 194 18.13 -0.46 7.81
C LEU A 194 19.60 -0.09 7.54
N ILE A 195 19.94 0.31 6.31
CA ILE A 195 21.31 0.72 5.95
C ILE A 195 21.73 2.01 6.67
N ILE A 196 20.86 3.04 6.66
CA ILE A 196 21.13 4.33 7.32
C ILE A 196 21.17 4.17 8.85
N GLY A 197 20.47 3.17 9.39
CA GLY A 197 20.46 2.83 10.81
C GLY A 197 21.76 2.19 11.32
N ILE A 198 22.61 1.59 10.46
CA ILE A 198 23.82 0.86 10.89
C ILE A 198 24.74 1.71 11.80
N PRO A 199 25.08 2.97 11.46
CA PRO A 199 25.98 3.77 12.29
C PRO A 199 25.35 4.20 13.62
N ALA A 200 24.03 4.05 13.81
CA ALA A 200 23.33 4.47 15.03
C ALA A 200 23.83 3.76 16.30
N LYS A 201 24.43 2.58 16.15
CA LYS A 201 24.98 1.79 17.28
C LYS A 201 26.34 2.31 17.75
N ASN A 202 27.11 2.91 16.84
CA ASN A 202 28.50 3.31 17.10
C ASN A 202 28.64 4.82 17.32
N VAL A 203 27.72 5.63 16.78
CA VAL A 203 27.79 7.08 16.81
C VAL A 203 26.64 7.65 17.64
N LEU A 204 26.98 8.27 18.76
CA LEU A 204 26.02 8.97 19.64
C LEU A 204 25.28 10.05 18.84
N GLY A 205 23.96 10.10 18.99
CA GLY A 205 23.10 11.06 18.31
C GLY A 205 22.82 10.80 16.82
N TRP A 206 23.44 9.79 16.19
CA TRP A 206 23.19 9.46 14.78
C TRP A 206 21.72 9.06 14.51
N TRP A 207 21.03 8.52 15.52
CA TRP A 207 19.61 8.22 15.44
C TRP A 207 18.76 9.45 15.04
N ARG A 208 19.18 10.67 15.41
CA ARG A 208 18.51 11.92 15.02
C ARG A 208 18.64 12.19 13.53
N VAL A 209 19.79 11.87 12.95
CA VAL A 209 20.03 11.96 11.50
C VAL A 209 19.10 11.02 10.75
N CYS A 210 18.85 9.82 11.27
CA CYS A 210 17.90 8.89 10.66
C CYS A 210 16.48 9.49 10.55
N PHE A 211 16.04 10.30 11.51
CA PHE A 211 14.74 10.99 11.41
C PHE A 211 14.80 12.19 10.46
N TRP A 212 15.87 12.98 10.47
CA TRP A 212 16.05 14.07 9.51
C TRP A 212 16.08 13.60 8.06
N VAL A 213 16.73 12.47 7.78
CA VAL A 213 16.79 11.90 6.43
C VAL A 213 15.39 11.51 5.93
N SER A 214 14.47 11.10 6.81
CA SER A 214 13.08 10.81 6.42
C SER A 214 12.27 12.06 6.01
N ALA A 215 12.65 13.24 6.51
CA ALA A 215 11.99 14.49 6.16
C ALA A 215 12.26 14.89 4.70
N ILE A 216 13.38 14.45 4.11
CA ILE A 216 13.75 14.74 2.71
C ILE A 216 12.73 14.13 1.73
N PRO A 217 12.48 12.81 1.69
CA PRO A 217 11.48 12.22 0.80
C PRO A 217 10.06 12.69 1.13
N ALA A 218 9.74 13.02 2.38
CA ALA A 218 8.45 13.60 2.75
C ALA A 218 8.25 15.00 2.15
N THR A 219 9.27 15.86 2.22
CA THR A 219 9.25 17.19 1.60
C THR A 219 9.18 17.08 0.08
N LEU A 220 9.93 16.14 -0.50
CA LEU A 220 9.89 15.86 -1.93
C LEU A 220 8.49 15.39 -2.38
N LEU A 221 7.85 14.51 -1.62
CA LEU A 221 6.48 14.07 -1.88
C LEU A 221 5.50 15.26 -1.85
N ALA A 222 5.58 16.11 -0.82
CA ALA A 222 4.70 17.28 -0.70
C ALA A 222 4.86 18.27 -1.87
N PHE A 223 6.11 18.53 -2.26
CA PHE A 223 6.44 19.47 -3.34
C PHE A 223 6.11 18.90 -4.72
N LEU A 224 6.58 17.69 -5.05
CA LEU A 224 6.35 17.09 -6.36
C LEU A 224 4.87 16.79 -6.61
N MET A 225 4.09 16.52 -5.55
CA MET A 225 2.66 16.35 -5.74
C MET A 225 1.94 17.61 -6.19
N GLU A 226 2.49 18.81 -5.99
CA GLU A 226 1.89 20.02 -6.54
C GLU A 226 1.91 20.04 -8.08
N PHE A 227 2.87 19.36 -8.71
CA PHE A 227 3.03 19.26 -10.16
C PHE A 227 2.38 18.01 -10.77
N SER A 228 1.89 17.10 -9.90
CA SER A 228 1.24 15.86 -10.34
C SER A 228 -0.21 16.07 -10.73
N THR A 229 -0.69 15.20 -11.62
CA THR A 229 -2.08 15.17 -12.08
C THR A 229 -3.00 14.82 -10.93
N GLU A 230 -4.16 15.45 -10.87
CA GLU A 230 -5.23 15.00 -9.98
C GLU A 230 -5.93 13.77 -10.56
N SER A 231 -6.64 13.01 -9.72
CA SER A 231 -7.43 11.88 -10.19
C SER A 231 -8.56 12.32 -11.13
N PRO A 232 -8.61 11.82 -12.39
CA PRO A 232 -9.70 12.13 -13.31
C PRO A 232 -11.06 11.68 -12.78
N HIS A 233 -11.09 10.54 -12.08
CA HIS A 233 -12.31 10.00 -11.50
C HIS A 233 -12.85 10.92 -10.38
N TRP A 234 -11.97 11.48 -9.55
CA TRP A 234 -12.36 12.43 -8.51
C TRP A 234 -12.85 13.76 -9.10
N LEU A 235 -12.16 14.29 -10.13
CA LEU A 235 -12.57 15.52 -10.82
C LEU A 235 -13.94 15.38 -11.48
N PHE A 236 -14.19 14.24 -12.12
CA PHE A 236 -15.47 13.92 -12.73
C PHE A 236 -16.60 13.90 -11.70
N LYS A 237 -16.42 13.19 -10.58
CA LYS A 237 -17.38 13.15 -9.47
C LYS A 237 -17.64 14.52 -8.82
N ARG A 238 -16.68 15.45 -8.92
CA ARG A 238 -16.85 16.84 -8.45
C ARG A 238 -17.56 17.75 -9.47
N GLY A 239 -18.00 17.21 -10.60
CA GLY A 239 -18.65 17.95 -11.68
C GLY A 239 -17.68 18.81 -12.50
N ARG A 240 -16.36 18.62 -12.37
CA ARG A 240 -15.33 19.42 -13.04
C ARG A 240 -14.93 18.82 -14.38
N ILE A 241 -15.90 18.72 -15.29
CA ILE A 241 -15.78 18.00 -16.57
C ILE A 241 -14.60 18.48 -17.42
N THR A 242 -14.41 19.79 -17.54
CA THR A 242 -13.30 20.36 -18.35
C THR A 242 -11.92 19.96 -17.80
N GLN A 243 -11.74 20.00 -16.48
CA GLN A 243 -10.49 19.57 -15.83
C GLN A 243 -10.27 18.06 -15.99
N THR A 244 -11.34 17.27 -15.96
CA THR A 244 -11.25 15.83 -16.20
C THR A 244 -10.74 15.54 -17.60
N GLU A 245 -11.25 16.24 -18.62
CA GLU A 245 -10.79 16.07 -20.01
C GLU A 245 -9.31 16.45 -20.18
N GLU A 246 -8.89 17.58 -19.60
CA GLU A 246 -7.49 18.03 -19.60
C GLU A 246 -6.55 16.99 -18.96
N GLU A 247 -6.92 16.44 -17.79
CA GLU A 247 -6.10 15.43 -17.11
C GLU A 247 -6.10 14.09 -17.84
N LEU A 248 -7.23 13.66 -18.42
CA LEU A 248 -7.28 12.47 -19.27
C LEU A 248 -6.42 12.64 -20.54
N GLU A 249 -6.42 13.82 -21.15
CA GLU A 249 -5.56 14.12 -22.29
C GLU A 249 -4.08 14.03 -21.91
N ARG A 250 -3.71 14.57 -20.74
CA ARG A 250 -2.35 14.49 -20.21
C ARG A 250 -1.93 13.05 -19.93
N LEU A 251 -2.81 12.23 -19.38
CA LEU A 251 -2.52 10.85 -18.97
C LEU A 251 -2.57 9.83 -20.12
N MET A 252 -3.55 9.92 -21.02
CA MET A 252 -3.82 8.91 -22.05
C MET A 252 -3.62 9.45 -23.48
N GLY A 253 -3.82 10.75 -23.69
CA GLY A 253 -3.78 11.42 -24.98
C GLY A 253 -5.15 11.70 -25.58
N ALA A 254 -5.22 12.74 -26.43
CA ALA A 254 -6.47 13.28 -26.99
C ALA A 254 -7.35 12.23 -27.68
N SER A 255 -6.74 11.21 -28.30
CA SER A 255 -7.44 10.12 -28.97
C SER A 255 -8.31 9.28 -28.04
N HIS A 256 -7.94 9.16 -26.75
CA HIS A 256 -8.61 8.27 -25.80
C HIS A 256 -9.55 8.99 -24.85
N VAL A 257 -9.57 10.33 -24.85
CA VAL A 257 -10.36 11.15 -23.92
C VAL A 257 -11.85 10.85 -24.04
N LYS A 258 -12.40 10.86 -25.26
CA LYS A 258 -13.84 10.61 -25.48
C LYS A 258 -14.29 9.24 -24.94
N SER A 259 -13.51 8.20 -25.20
CA SER A 259 -13.78 6.84 -24.71
C SER A 259 -13.70 6.78 -23.18
N ALA A 260 -12.67 7.37 -22.58
CA ALA A 260 -12.50 7.39 -21.12
C ALA A 260 -13.61 8.19 -20.41
N MET A 261 -14.04 9.31 -21.00
CA MET A 261 -15.17 10.10 -20.50
C MET A 261 -16.50 9.34 -20.56
N ALA A 262 -16.72 8.55 -21.62
CA ALA A 262 -17.90 7.68 -21.73
C ALA A 262 -17.88 6.56 -20.67
N GLU A 263 -16.72 5.95 -20.40
CA GLU A 263 -16.56 4.96 -19.34
C GLU A 263 -16.83 5.55 -17.95
N LEU A 264 -16.29 6.73 -17.65
CA LEU A 264 -16.55 7.45 -16.39
C LEU A 264 -18.04 7.75 -16.22
N SER A 265 -18.70 8.27 -17.26
CA SER A 265 -20.13 8.58 -17.24
C SER A 265 -20.99 7.34 -17.03
N LYS A 266 -20.58 6.18 -17.59
CA LYS A 266 -21.26 4.90 -17.38
C LYS A 266 -21.07 4.38 -15.96
N SER A 267 -19.88 4.54 -15.39
CA SER A 267 -19.58 4.15 -14.02
C SER A 267 -20.34 4.99 -13.00
N ASP A 268 -20.45 6.30 -13.24
CA ASP A 268 -21.11 7.25 -12.33
C ASP A 268 -22.63 7.05 -12.24
N LYS A 269 -23.28 6.76 -13.38
CA LYS A 269 -24.71 6.38 -13.42
C LYS A 269 -25.03 5.11 -12.62
N GLY A 270 -24.03 4.27 -12.35
CA GLY A 270 -24.17 3.09 -11.48
C GLY A 270 -23.91 3.37 -10.00
N ASP A 271 -23.36 4.54 -9.67
CA ASP A 271 -22.88 4.95 -8.34
C ASP A 271 -23.78 6.03 -7.69
N GLU A 272 -24.86 6.46 -8.36
CA GLU A 272 -25.92 7.34 -7.81
C GLU A 272 -26.65 6.77 -6.57
N ALA A 273 -26.31 5.55 -6.14
CA ALA A 273 -26.87 4.92 -4.96
C ALA A 273 -26.20 5.43 -3.67
N ASP A 274 -26.68 6.57 -3.17
CA ASP A 274 -26.54 7.10 -1.81
C ASP A 274 -25.13 7.28 -1.22
N VAL A 275 -24.98 8.27 -0.33
CA VAL A 275 -23.78 8.39 0.50
C VAL A 275 -23.65 7.13 1.36
N VAL A 276 -22.75 6.22 0.97
CA VAL A 276 -22.55 4.93 1.65
C VAL A 276 -22.30 5.17 3.13
N LYS A 277 -23.27 4.82 3.97
CA LYS A 277 -23.16 4.94 5.43
C LYS A 277 -22.24 3.84 5.95
N PHE A 278 -21.47 4.12 6.99
CA PHE A 278 -20.64 3.10 7.67
C PHE A 278 -21.43 1.85 8.10
N SER A 279 -22.73 2.00 8.38
CA SER A 279 -23.63 0.88 8.69
C SER A 279 -23.83 -0.10 7.53
N GLU A 280 -23.77 0.38 6.28
CA GLU A 280 -23.90 -0.44 5.06
C GLU A 280 -22.61 -1.20 4.72
N LEU A 281 -21.45 -0.76 5.23
CA LEU A 281 -20.22 -1.56 5.17
C LEU A 281 -20.32 -2.84 6.00
N VAL A 282 -21.10 -2.83 7.09
CA VAL A 282 -21.21 -3.95 8.03
C VAL A 282 -22.38 -4.88 7.69
N HIS A 283 -23.50 -4.36 7.17
CA HIS A 283 -24.70 -5.17 6.89
C HIS A 283 -25.20 -5.09 5.43
N GLY A 284 -24.56 -4.30 4.57
CA GLY A 284 -25.01 -4.04 3.21
C GLY A 284 -24.37 -4.93 2.14
N ARG A 285 -24.61 -4.56 0.89
CA ARG A 285 -24.14 -5.26 -0.32
C ARG A 285 -22.62 -5.43 -0.38
N HIS A 286 -21.88 -4.53 0.27
CA HIS A 286 -20.42 -4.50 0.28
C HIS A 286 -19.76 -5.30 1.41
N TYR A 287 -20.55 -5.88 2.35
CA TYR A 287 -20.02 -6.62 3.51
C TYR A 287 -19.03 -7.72 3.13
N LYS A 288 -19.30 -8.50 2.07
CA LYS A 288 -18.39 -9.58 1.63
C LYS A 288 -17.00 -9.04 1.25
N VAL A 289 -16.94 -7.89 0.59
CA VAL A 289 -15.68 -7.27 0.15
C VAL A 289 -14.91 -6.74 1.36
N VAL A 290 -15.60 -6.06 2.27
CA VAL A 290 -15.02 -5.53 3.52
C VAL A 290 -14.51 -6.68 4.39
N PHE A 291 -15.31 -7.73 4.58
CA PHE A 291 -14.92 -8.90 5.38
C PHE A 291 -13.69 -9.59 4.81
N ILE A 292 -13.65 -9.86 3.50
CA ILE A 292 -12.49 -10.48 2.86
C ILE A 292 -11.26 -9.57 2.98
N GLY A 293 -11.40 -8.27 2.71
CA GLY A 293 -10.31 -7.31 2.83
C GLY A 293 -9.73 -7.25 4.26
N SER A 294 -10.61 -7.07 5.25
CA SER A 294 -10.23 -7.04 6.67
C SER A 294 -9.59 -8.35 7.13
N ALA A 295 -10.10 -9.50 6.72
CA ALA A 295 -9.51 -10.80 7.04
C ALA A 295 -8.12 -10.96 6.42
N LEU A 296 -7.92 -10.52 5.17
CA LEU A 296 -6.61 -10.55 4.52
C LEU A 296 -5.60 -9.66 5.24
N PHE A 297 -5.98 -8.44 5.64
CA PHE A 297 -5.11 -7.56 6.43
C PHE A 297 -4.81 -8.14 7.81
N ALA A 298 -5.81 -8.74 8.48
CA ALA A 298 -5.62 -9.40 9.76
C ALA A 298 -4.62 -10.56 9.64
N PHE A 299 -4.76 -11.43 8.64
CA PHE A 299 -3.81 -12.52 8.41
C PHE A 299 -2.41 -12.02 8.03
N GLN A 300 -2.30 -10.91 7.29
CA GLN A 300 -1.02 -10.28 7.00
C GLN A 300 -0.31 -9.81 8.29
N GLN A 301 -1.03 -9.20 9.23
CA GLN A 301 -0.46 -8.77 10.51
C GLN A 301 -0.15 -9.95 11.44
N LEU A 302 -1.03 -10.95 11.51
CA LEU A 302 -0.84 -12.15 12.32
C LEU A 302 0.31 -13.05 11.85
N SER A 303 0.80 -12.86 10.62
CA SER A 303 2.05 -13.48 10.18
C SER A 303 3.27 -13.06 11.03
N GLY A 304 3.17 -11.97 11.80
CA GLY A 304 4.26 -11.46 12.63
C GLY A 304 5.36 -10.73 11.85
N ILE A 305 5.11 -10.39 10.58
CA ILE A 305 6.12 -9.74 9.72
C ILE A 305 6.58 -8.39 10.29
N ASN A 306 5.67 -7.63 10.90
CA ASN A 306 6.01 -6.36 11.55
C ASN A 306 6.92 -6.55 12.77
N ALA A 307 6.77 -7.64 13.53
CA ALA A 307 7.69 -7.93 14.62
C ALA A 307 9.12 -8.17 14.12
N VAL A 308 9.25 -8.83 12.96
CA VAL A 308 10.55 -9.00 12.29
C VAL A 308 11.11 -7.64 11.85
N PHE A 309 10.30 -6.75 11.28
CA PHE A 309 10.78 -5.45 10.84
C PHE A 309 11.18 -4.52 11.99
N TYR A 310 10.45 -4.54 13.11
CA TYR A 310 10.73 -3.66 14.25
C TYR A 310 11.81 -4.18 15.21
N PHE A 311 11.96 -5.49 15.34
CA PHE A 311 12.79 -6.10 16.39
C PHE A 311 13.80 -7.12 15.86
N SER A 312 14.07 -7.15 14.55
CA SER A 312 15.09 -8.05 13.99
C SER A 312 16.48 -7.78 14.55
N SER A 313 16.85 -6.52 14.76
CA SER A 313 18.15 -6.15 15.33
C SER A 313 18.35 -6.78 16.71
N THR A 314 17.37 -6.59 17.60
CA THR A 314 17.33 -7.19 18.94
C THR A 314 17.32 -8.73 18.87
N THR A 315 16.52 -9.31 17.97
CA THR A 315 16.40 -10.76 17.81
C THR A 315 17.73 -11.40 17.36
N PHE A 316 18.42 -10.80 16.38
CA PHE A 316 19.72 -11.29 15.92
C PHE A 316 20.80 -11.13 16.98
N LYS A 317 20.82 -9.99 17.71
CA LYS A 317 21.73 -9.79 18.85
C LYS A 317 21.54 -10.89 19.91
N SER A 318 20.30 -11.18 20.30
CA SER A 318 19.99 -12.24 21.26
C SER A 318 20.37 -13.64 20.78
N ALA A 319 20.40 -13.85 19.46
CA ALA A 319 20.84 -15.11 18.85
C ALA A 319 22.38 -15.20 18.66
N GLY A 320 23.14 -14.16 19.05
CA GLY A 320 24.60 -14.11 18.89
C GLY A 320 25.07 -13.82 17.46
N VAL A 321 24.19 -13.35 16.57
CA VAL A 321 24.52 -13.00 15.18
C VAL A 321 24.69 -11.48 15.05
N SER A 322 25.62 -11.03 14.20
CA SER A 322 25.75 -9.61 13.88
C SER A 322 24.44 -9.07 13.31
N SER A 323 23.82 -8.13 14.04
CA SER A 323 22.55 -7.51 13.67
C SER A 323 22.61 -6.79 12.33
N ASP A 324 23.77 -6.27 11.94
CA ASP A 324 23.91 -5.46 10.72
C ASP A 324 23.78 -6.35 9.48
N ILE A 325 24.47 -7.49 9.50
CA ILE A 325 24.38 -8.52 8.45
C ILE A 325 22.97 -9.11 8.43
N GLY A 326 22.38 -9.38 9.61
CA GLY A 326 21.02 -9.89 9.74
C GLY A 326 19.97 -8.97 9.10
N ASN A 327 20.04 -7.66 9.38
CA ASN A 327 19.11 -6.67 8.86
C ASN A 327 19.25 -6.47 7.34
N ILE A 328 20.49 -6.44 6.82
CA ILE A 328 20.72 -6.38 5.37
C ILE A 328 20.12 -7.61 4.68
N CYS A 329 20.33 -8.81 5.25
CA CYS A 329 19.72 -10.04 4.75
C CYS A 329 18.19 -9.98 4.75
N VAL A 330 17.57 -9.47 5.81
CA VAL A 330 16.10 -9.27 5.87
C VAL A 330 15.63 -8.33 4.76
N GLY A 331 16.32 -7.21 4.53
CA GLY A 331 16.02 -6.27 3.46
C GLY A 331 16.11 -6.90 2.06
N ILE A 332 17.18 -7.64 1.79
CA ILE A 332 17.41 -8.33 0.51
C ILE A 332 16.34 -9.40 0.27
N VAL A 333 16.03 -10.21 1.28
CA VAL A 333 14.98 -11.25 1.19
C VAL A 333 13.61 -10.61 0.96
N ASN A 334 13.33 -9.46 1.58
CA ASN A 334 12.07 -8.75 1.40
C ASN A 334 11.90 -8.19 -0.03
N ILE A 335 12.95 -7.57 -0.58
CA ILE A 335 12.95 -7.05 -1.96
C ILE A 335 12.86 -8.19 -2.96
N SER A 336 13.71 -9.21 -2.85
CA SER A 336 13.72 -10.35 -3.76
C SER A 336 12.40 -11.12 -3.72
N GLY A 337 11.85 -11.35 -2.51
CA GLY A 337 10.53 -11.95 -2.33
C GLY A 337 9.41 -11.13 -2.99
N SER A 338 9.47 -9.80 -2.88
CA SER A 338 8.49 -8.92 -3.51
C SER A 338 8.58 -8.92 -5.05
N ILE A 339 9.79 -8.98 -5.61
CA ILE A 339 10.00 -9.09 -7.06
C ILE A 339 9.49 -10.44 -7.57
N VAL A 340 9.81 -11.54 -6.89
CA VAL A 340 9.32 -12.88 -7.25
C VAL A 340 7.80 -12.93 -7.16
N ALA A 341 7.21 -12.38 -6.09
CA ALA A 341 5.76 -12.31 -5.92
C ALA A 341 5.08 -11.53 -7.05
N MET A 342 5.69 -10.43 -7.52
CA MET A 342 5.19 -9.65 -8.65
C MET A 342 5.17 -10.47 -9.94
N ILE A 343 6.30 -11.08 -10.31
CA ILE A 343 6.42 -11.90 -11.53
C ILE A 343 5.41 -13.05 -11.50
N LEU A 344 5.24 -13.65 -10.33
CA LEU A 344 4.35 -14.79 -10.14
C LEU A 344 2.87 -14.39 -10.10
N MET A 345 2.55 -13.17 -9.67
CA MET A 345 1.20 -12.62 -9.66
C MET A 345 0.60 -12.55 -11.06
N ASP A 346 1.40 -12.12 -12.04
CA ASP A 346 0.97 -12.02 -13.45
C ASP A 346 0.81 -13.40 -14.11
N ARG A 347 1.51 -14.42 -13.61
CA ARG A 347 1.51 -15.79 -14.18
C ARG A 347 0.47 -16.73 -13.58
N LEU A 348 0.36 -16.77 -12.24
CA LEU A 348 -0.49 -17.72 -11.50
C LEU A 348 -1.81 -17.11 -11.00
N GLY A 349 -1.93 -15.79 -11.07
CA GLY A 349 -3.06 -15.04 -10.53
C GLY A 349 -3.01 -14.87 -9.01
N ARG A 350 -3.72 -13.83 -8.53
CA ARG A 350 -3.65 -13.34 -7.14
C ARG A 350 -4.10 -14.36 -6.08
N ARG A 351 -5.12 -15.17 -6.37
CA ARG A 351 -5.71 -16.14 -5.42
C ARG A 351 -4.74 -17.27 -5.07
N HIS A 352 -4.05 -17.84 -6.06
CA HIS A 352 -3.10 -18.93 -5.84
C HIS A 352 -1.89 -18.46 -5.05
N LEU A 353 -1.41 -17.24 -5.33
CA LEU A 353 -0.29 -16.63 -4.61
C LEU A 353 -0.59 -16.42 -3.12
N LEU A 354 -1.79 -15.90 -2.80
CA LEU A 354 -2.24 -15.69 -1.43
C LEU A 354 -2.33 -17.02 -0.66
N VAL A 355 -3.00 -18.03 -1.23
CA VAL A 355 -3.14 -19.34 -0.60
C VAL A 355 -1.78 -20.01 -0.40
N GLY A 356 -0.91 -19.98 -1.41
CA GLY A 356 0.44 -20.53 -1.34
C GLY A 356 1.30 -19.86 -0.26
N SER A 357 1.22 -18.53 -0.13
CA SER A 357 1.97 -17.77 0.88
C SER A 357 1.56 -18.14 2.31
N PHE A 358 0.26 -18.21 2.58
CA PHE A 358 -0.25 -18.59 3.90
C PHE A 358 0.09 -20.04 4.26
N LEU A 359 0.00 -20.98 3.30
CA LEU A 359 0.44 -22.36 3.50
C LEU A 359 1.94 -22.44 3.79
N GLY A 360 2.77 -21.68 3.08
CA GLY A 360 4.21 -21.60 3.32
C GLY A 360 4.54 -21.06 4.71
N MET A 361 3.87 -20.00 5.15
CA MET A 361 4.03 -19.42 6.49
C MET A 361 3.58 -20.38 7.60
N ALA A 362 2.43 -21.04 7.43
CA ALA A 362 1.94 -22.04 8.38
C ALA A 362 2.92 -23.22 8.51
N ARG A 363 3.43 -23.72 7.39
CA ARG A 363 4.45 -24.79 7.38
C ARG A 363 5.72 -24.35 8.10
N LYS A 364 6.26 -23.16 7.80
CA LYS A 364 7.46 -22.64 8.46
C LYS A 364 7.27 -22.53 9.98
N ASN A 365 6.18 -21.93 10.44
CA ASN A 365 5.91 -21.79 11.87
C ASN A 365 5.77 -23.13 12.59
N PHE A 366 5.15 -24.12 11.94
CA PHE A 366 5.05 -25.49 12.48
C PHE A 366 6.41 -26.19 12.53
N THR A 367 7.24 -26.03 11.49
CA THR A 367 8.60 -26.58 11.43
C THR A 367 9.52 -25.94 12.48
N THR A 368 9.48 -24.61 12.65
CA THR A 368 10.25 -23.91 13.70
C THR A 368 9.89 -24.42 15.09
N LYS A 369 8.59 -24.66 15.35
CA LYS A 369 8.10 -25.18 16.64
C LYS A 369 8.52 -26.63 16.91
N ASN A 370 8.77 -27.43 15.87
CA ASN A 370 9.18 -28.83 15.99
C ASN A 370 10.70 -29.07 15.90
N ILE A 371 11.47 -28.11 15.37
CA ILE A 371 12.93 -28.24 15.18
C ILE A 371 13.71 -27.51 16.27
N LEU A 372 13.19 -26.44 16.87
CA LEU A 372 13.83 -25.85 18.06
C LEU A 372 13.42 -26.65 19.31
N PRO A 373 14.37 -27.27 20.04
CA PRO A 373 14.07 -27.81 21.36
C PRO A 373 13.62 -26.66 22.29
N PRO A 374 12.83 -26.96 23.34
CA PRO A 374 12.35 -25.94 24.26
C PRO A 374 13.53 -25.31 25.00
N PHE A 375 13.95 -24.12 24.58
CA PHE A 375 14.88 -23.23 25.29
C PHE A 375 14.21 -22.63 26.56
N HIS A 376 13.54 -23.47 27.35
CA HIS A 376 12.71 -23.02 28.48
C HIS A 376 13.04 -23.74 29.79
N LYS A 377 14.31 -24.13 30.01
CA LYS A 377 14.69 -24.76 31.29
C LYS A 377 15.82 -24.13 32.11
N ASP A 378 16.62 -23.18 31.61
CA ASP A 378 17.74 -22.64 32.39
C ASP A 378 17.78 -21.11 32.50
N CYS A 379 16.63 -20.46 32.79
CA CYS A 379 16.63 -19.08 33.26
C CYS A 379 15.45 -18.82 34.21
N PRO A 380 15.64 -18.89 35.54
CA PRO A 380 14.58 -18.58 36.49
C PRO A 380 14.49 -17.07 36.63
N LEU A 381 13.76 -16.36 35.75
CA LEU A 381 13.35 -14.96 35.98
C LEU A 381 12.21 -14.44 35.06
N LEU A 382 11.61 -15.26 34.18
CA LEU A 382 10.54 -14.83 33.26
C LEU A 382 9.25 -15.65 33.42
N THR A 383 8.82 -15.90 34.65
CA THR A 383 7.45 -16.31 34.98
C THR A 383 6.73 -15.20 35.72
N SER A 384 6.50 -14.07 35.05
CA SER A 384 5.43 -13.13 35.44
C SER A 384 5.26 -12.05 34.37
N SER A 385 4.60 -12.38 33.26
CA SER A 385 3.84 -11.42 32.44
C SER A 385 3.29 -12.10 31.20
N SER A 386 2.27 -12.92 31.41
CA SER A 386 1.31 -13.27 30.37
C SER A 386 -0.07 -13.32 31.02
N ILE A 387 -0.64 -12.14 31.25
CA ILE A 387 -2.06 -11.80 31.16
C ILE A 387 -2.13 -10.44 30.48
#